data_AF-A0A7R7WF52-F1
#
_entry.id   AF-A0A7R7WF52-F1
#
_cell.length_a   1.000
_cell.length_b   1.000
_cell.length_c   1.000
_cell.angle_alpha   90.00
_cell.angle_beta   90.00
_cell.angle_gamma   90.00
#
_symmetry.space_group_name_H-M   'P 1'
#
loop_
_entity.id
_entity.type
_entity.pdbx_description
1 polymer ?
#
loop_
_entity_poly.entity_id
_entity_poly.type
_entity_poly.pdbx_seq_one_letter_code
_entity_poly.pdbx_strand_id
1 'polypeptide(L)'
;MSSLSNGPGVIVPAPQPLKPEDRDAALRLFDSIVEQFEPSQATEKGLKSVSLIRLMKEEVSDKDSFLELFFHFIEQHLGGVSLDAEPSIAHILTRLDNFSTWTT
;
A
#
# COMPACT_ATOMS: atom_id res chain seq x y z
N MET A 1 -15.31 41.37 -9.03
CA MET A 1 -15.46 40.54 -7.82
C MET A 1 -16.36 39.38 -8.20
N SER A 2 -15.79 38.21 -8.45
CA SER A 2 -16.57 37.01 -8.77
C SER A 2 -16.38 36.02 -7.62
N SER A 3 -17.44 35.86 -6.82
CA SER A 3 -17.51 34.84 -5.77
C SER A 3 -17.56 33.46 -6.41
N LEU A 4 -16.57 32.62 -6.12
CA LEU A 4 -16.71 31.17 -6.28
C LEU A 4 -17.36 30.63 -5.02
N SER A 5 -18.55 30.07 -5.21
CA SER A 5 -19.33 29.35 -4.20
C SER A 5 -18.57 28.09 -3.79
N ASN A 6 -17.96 28.09 -2.61
CA ASN A 6 -17.44 26.86 -2.00
C ASN A 6 -18.63 26.00 -1.55
N GLY A 7 -18.78 24.82 -2.18
CA GLY A 7 -19.59 23.74 -1.61
C GLY A 7 -19.06 23.30 -0.25
N PRO A 8 -19.80 22.49 0.53
CA PRO A 8 -19.37 22.05 1.85
C PRO A 8 -18.00 21.40 1.74
N GLY A 9 -16.99 22.09 2.27
CA GLY A 9 -15.60 21.68 2.23
C GLY A 9 -15.45 20.38 3.00
N VAL A 10 -15.35 19.26 2.28
CA VAL A 10 -14.74 18.06 2.82
C VAL A 10 -13.28 18.44 3.05
N ILE A 11 -12.96 18.83 4.27
CA ILE A 11 -11.57 18.97 4.72
C ILE A 11 -11.05 17.54 4.76
N VAL A 12 -10.49 17.06 3.64
CA VAL A 12 -9.71 15.82 3.65
C VAL A 12 -8.52 16.12 4.54
N PRO A 13 -8.35 15.42 5.68
CA PRO A 13 -7.17 15.61 6.50
C PRO A 13 -5.93 15.40 5.63
N ALA A 14 -4.91 16.24 5.81
CA ALA A 14 -3.63 15.95 5.20
C ALA A 14 -3.22 14.53 5.63
N PRO A 15 -2.63 13.72 4.71
CA PRO A 15 -2.13 12.40 5.07
C PRO A 15 -1.25 12.51 6.30
N GLN A 16 -1.54 11.68 7.31
CA GLN A 16 -0.73 11.66 8.51
C GLN A 16 0.47 10.75 8.25
N PRO A 17 1.70 11.19 8.58
CA PRO A 17 2.86 10.34 8.47
C PRO A 17 2.67 9.05 9.28
N LEU A 18 3.18 7.95 8.75
CA LEU A 18 3.22 6.69 9.47
C LEU A 18 4.11 6.83 10.71
N LYS A 19 3.81 6.05 11.75
CA LYS A 19 4.76 5.91 12.86
C LYS A 19 6.07 5.34 12.31
N PRO A 20 7.25 5.78 12.81
CA PRO A 20 8.53 5.31 12.31
C PRO A 20 8.65 3.78 12.29
N GLU A 21 8.17 3.10 13.34
CA GLU A 21 8.17 1.65 13.43
C GLU A 21 7.30 0.97 12.35
N ASP A 22 6.10 1.49 12.09
CA ASP A 22 5.17 0.96 11.10
C ASP A 22 5.72 1.21 9.68
N ARG A 23 6.31 2.38 9.44
CA ARG A 23 6.98 2.70 8.17
C ARG A 23 8.14 1.76 7.89
N ASP A 24 9.01 1.54 8.87
CA ASP A 24 10.18 0.67 8.71
C ASP A 24 9.78 -0.80 8.50
N ALA A 25 8.70 -1.25 9.14
CA ALA A 25 8.13 -2.56 8.91
C ALA A 25 7.49 -2.68 7.51
N ALA A 26 6.72 -1.66 7.10
CA ALA A 26 6.09 -1.58 5.79
C ALA A 26 7.13 -1.60 4.65
N LEU A 27 8.22 -0.86 4.77
CA LEU A 27 9.31 -0.86 3.79
C LEU A 27 9.98 -2.23 3.69
N ARG A 28 10.29 -2.86 4.82
CA ARG A 28 10.91 -4.20 4.86
C ARG A 28 10.02 -5.27 4.23
N LEU A 29 8.72 -5.24 4.54
CA LEU A 29 7.76 -6.16 3.97
C LEU A 29 7.58 -5.91 2.47
N PHE A 30 7.55 -4.65 2.04
CA PHE A 30 7.49 -4.29 0.63
C PHE A 30 8.69 -4.84 -0.14
N ASP A 31 9.90 -4.64 0.37
CA ASP A 31 11.12 -5.14 -0.27
C ASP A 31 11.13 -6.68 -0.32
N SER A 32 10.63 -7.34 0.73
CA SER A 32 10.48 -8.80 0.77
C SER A 32 9.48 -9.31 -0.28
N ILE A 33 8.36 -8.60 -0.51
CA ILE A 33 7.41 -8.92 -1.60
C ILE A 33 8.11 -8.81 -2.96
N VAL A 34 8.89 -7.74 -3.16
CA VAL A 34 9.62 -7.53 -4.41
C VAL A 34 10.58 -8.70 -4.65
N GLU A 35 11.42 -9.03 -3.68
CA GLU A 35 12.40 -10.10 -3.78
C GLU A 35 11.77 -11.47 -4.05
N GLN A 36 10.64 -11.77 -3.41
CA GLN A 36 9.97 -13.06 -3.56
C GLN A 36 9.27 -13.21 -4.92
N PHE A 37 8.52 -12.18 -5.35
CA PHE A 37 7.60 -12.32 -6.48
C PHE A 37 8.16 -11.82 -7.81
N GLU A 38 9.07 -10.84 -7.82
CA GLU A 38 9.67 -10.31 -9.06
C GLU A 38 10.34 -11.41 -9.91
N PRO A 39 11.13 -12.36 -9.36
CA PRO A 39 11.76 -13.41 -10.15
C PRO A 39 10.73 -14.34 -10.83
N SER A 40 9.63 -14.62 -10.15
CA SER A 40 8.58 -15.56 -10.59
C SER A 40 7.67 -15.02 -11.70
N GLN A 41 7.66 -13.71 -11.93
CA GLN A 41 6.85 -13.12 -12.98
C GLN A 41 7.46 -13.40 -14.37
N ALA A 42 6.75 -14.20 -15.17
CA ALA A 42 7.07 -14.38 -16.57
C ALA A 42 6.69 -13.11 -17.35
N THR A 43 7.59 -12.61 -18.19
CA THR A 43 7.25 -11.52 -19.12
C THR A 43 8.03 -11.71 -20.40
N GLU A 44 7.33 -12.02 -21.50
CA GLU A 44 7.97 -12.15 -22.81
C GLU A 44 8.29 -10.78 -23.42
N LYS A 45 7.49 -9.74 -23.16
CA LYS A 45 7.72 -8.35 -23.57
C LYS A 45 7.02 -7.37 -22.61
N GLY A 46 7.79 -6.58 -21.85
CA GLY A 46 7.26 -5.56 -20.93
C GLY A 46 7.98 -5.53 -19.58
N LEU A 47 7.59 -4.58 -18.72
CA LEU A 47 7.98 -4.55 -17.31
C LEU A 47 7.11 -5.51 -16.51
N LYS A 48 7.73 -6.27 -15.59
CA LYS A 48 7.02 -7.11 -14.62
C LYS A 48 6.19 -6.23 -13.69
N SER A 49 5.00 -6.68 -13.29
CA SER A 49 4.09 -5.92 -12.43
C SER A 49 4.74 -5.50 -11.11
N VAL A 50 5.54 -6.39 -10.50
CA VAL A 50 6.27 -6.09 -9.26
C VAL A 50 7.34 -5.02 -9.50
N SER A 51 8.05 -5.07 -10.63
CA SER A 51 9.01 -4.04 -11.01
C SER A 51 8.32 -2.68 -11.22
N LEU A 52 7.12 -2.66 -11.80
CA LEU A 52 6.35 -1.43 -11.98
C LEU A 52 5.91 -0.83 -10.64
N ILE A 53 5.44 -1.66 -9.71
CA ILE A 53 5.04 -1.21 -8.37
C ILE A 53 6.25 -0.64 -7.61
N ARG A 54 7.42 -1.28 -7.73
CA ARG A 54 8.68 -0.75 -7.17
C ARG A 54 9.03 0.62 -7.74
N LEU A 55 8.97 0.78 -9.07
CA LEU A 55 9.22 2.07 -9.71
C LEU A 55 8.22 3.14 -9.26
N MET A 56 6.95 2.78 -9.15
CA MET A 56 5.91 3.68 -8.67
C MET A 56 6.17 4.13 -7.22
N LYS A 57 6.61 3.23 -6.33
CA LYS A 57 7.06 3.60 -4.98
C LYS A 57 8.10 4.70 -5.07
N GLU A 58 9.10 4.56 -5.95
CA GLU A 58 10.21 5.51 -6.07
C GLU A 58 9.81 6.91 -6.54
N GLU A 59 8.88 7.00 -7.50
CA GLU A 59 8.43 8.27 -8.07
C GLU A 59 7.41 9.03 -7.19
N VAL A 60 6.72 8.35 -6.27
CA VAL A 60 5.77 9.00 -5.36
C VAL A 60 6.51 9.81 -4.28
N SER A 61 6.13 11.08 -4.13
CA SER A 61 6.71 11.97 -3.11
C SER A 61 6.30 11.61 -1.68
N ASP A 62 5.05 11.15 -1.49
CA ASP A 62 4.53 10.71 -0.19
C ASP A 62 4.57 9.18 -0.08
N LYS A 63 5.69 8.67 0.44
CA LYS A 63 5.93 7.23 0.59
C LYS A 63 5.00 6.60 1.63
N ASP A 64 4.63 7.34 2.66
CA ASP A 64 3.81 6.82 3.76
C ASP A 64 2.40 6.56 3.25
N SER A 65 1.80 7.53 2.53
CA SER A 65 0.53 7.34 1.84
C SER A 65 0.56 6.18 0.83
N PHE A 66 1.66 6.04 0.08
CA PHE A 66 1.82 4.91 -0.84
C PHE A 66 1.79 3.57 -0.10
N LEU A 67 2.55 3.43 0.99
CA LEU A 67 2.63 2.19 1.76
C LEU A 67 1.28 1.85 2.39
N GLU A 68 0.59 2.84 2.97
CA GLU A 68 -0.76 2.65 3.51
C GLU A 68 -1.71 2.11 2.45
N LEU A 69 -1.82 2.78 1.29
CA LEU A 69 -2.72 2.37 0.22
C LEU A 69 -2.36 0.99 -0.34
N PHE A 70 -1.06 0.73 -0.52
CA PHE A 70 -0.57 -0.54 -1.05
C PHE A 70 -0.93 -1.72 -0.14
N PHE A 71 -0.69 -1.60 1.17
CA PHE A 71 -0.96 -2.68 2.10
C PHE A 71 -2.46 -2.87 2.37
N HIS A 72 -3.25 -1.80 2.41
CA HIS A 72 -4.71 -1.91 2.45
C HIS A 72 -5.26 -2.63 1.21
N PHE A 73 -4.71 -2.34 0.02
CA PHE A 73 -5.12 -3.03 -1.21
C PHE A 73 -4.83 -4.53 -1.15
N ILE A 74 -3.64 -4.93 -0.69
CA ILE A 74 -3.28 -6.35 -0.53
C ILE A 74 -4.20 -7.03 0.49
N GLU A 75 -4.40 -6.39 1.64
CA GLU A 75 -5.24 -6.88 2.73
C GLU A 75 -6.67 -7.20 2.26
N GLN A 76 -7.26 -6.31 1.46
CA GLN A 76 -8.59 -6.47 0.87
C GLN A 76 -8.65 -7.66 -0.11
N HIS A 77 -7.61 -7.85 -0.91
CA HIS A 77 -7.57 -8.93 -1.91
C HIS A 77 -7.30 -10.30 -1.31
N LEU A 78 -6.49 -10.39 -0.25
CA LEU A 78 -6.20 -11.65 0.43
C LEU A 78 -7.27 -12.03 1.47
N GLY A 79 -7.90 -11.05 2.12
CA GLY A 79 -8.75 -11.27 3.30
C GLY A 79 -10.23 -11.55 3.05
N GLY A 80 -10.72 -11.53 1.80
CA GLY A 80 -12.06 -12.01 1.47
C GLY A 80 -13.27 -11.29 2.12
N VAL A 81 -13.13 -10.02 2.56
CA VAL A 81 -14.19 -9.08 3.05
C VAL A 81 -14.48 -9.07 4.57
N SER A 82 -14.31 -7.90 5.21
CA SER A 82 -15.41 -7.10 5.78
C SER A 82 -14.98 -5.63 5.89
N LEU A 83 -15.77 -4.73 5.32
CA LEU A 83 -15.60 -3.27 5.34
C LEU A 83 -15.96 -2.63 6.70
N ASP A 84 -16.30 -3.44 7.71
CA ASP A 84 -16.85 -2.93 8.98
C ASP A 84 -15.79 -2.27 9.88
N ALA A 85 -14.51 -2.51 9.64
CA ALA A 85 -13.42 -1.76 10.26
C ALA A 85 -12.24 -1.67 9.29
N GLU A 86 -11.76 -0.47 9.01
CA GLU A 86 -10.51 -0.25 8.29
C GLU A 86 -9.36 -0.74 9.20
N PRO A 87 -8.70 -1.86 8.88
CA PRO A 87 -7.71 -2.44 9.76
C PRO A 87 -6.50 -1.50 9.86
N SER A 88 -5.99 -1.29 11.07
CA SER A 88 -4.80 -0.45 11.24
C SER A 88 -3.62 -1.03 10.46
N ILE A 89 -2.77 -0.16 9.91
CA ILE A 89 -1.57 -0.59 9.16
C ILE A 89 -0.71 -1.57 9.98
N ALA A 90 -0.56 -1.37 11.28
CA ALA A 90 0.16 -2.29 12.17
C ALA A 90 -0.44 -3.71 12.17
N HIS A 91 -1.77 -3.83 12.14
CA HIS A 91 -2.45 -5.13 12.05
C HIS A 91 -2.20 -5.80 10.70
N ILE A 92 -2.32 -5.02 9.62
CA ILE A 92 -2.08 -5.49 8.25
C ILE A 92 -0.65 -6.02 8.12
N LEU A 93 0.34 -5.25 8.56
CA LEU A 93 1.75 -5.63 8.50
C LEU A 93 2.01 -6.92 9.27
N THR A 94 1.46 -7.05 10.49
CA THR A 94 1.61 -8.27 11.31
C THR A 94 1.01 -9.49 10.64
N ARG A 95 -0.16 -9.34 9.99
CA ARG A 95 -0.81 -10.44 9.27
C ARG A 95 -0.03 -10.86 8.05
N LEU A 96 0.50 -9.88 7.32
CA LEU A 96 1.19 -10.10 6.05
C LEU A 96 2.67 -10.50 6.21
N ASP A 97 3.26 -10.34 7.40
CA ASP A 97 4.66 -10.71 7.71
C ASP A 97 4.99 -12.19 7.45
N ASN A 98 3.98 -13.06 7.29
CA ASN A 98 4.17 -14.47 6.95
C ASN A 98 3.55 -14.84 5.60
N PHE A 99 4.36 -14.85 4.55
CA PHE A 99 3.96 -15.23 3.19
C PHE A 99 3.30 -16.62 3.07
N SER A 100 3.57 -17.55 3.99
CA SER A 100 2.94 -18.89 3.97
C SER A 100 1.44 -18.85 4.26
N THR A 101 0.94 -17.75 4.83
CA THR A 101 -0.47 -17.54 5.13
C THR A 101 -1.25 -16.91 3.99
N TRP A 102 -0.59 -16.53 2.90
CA TRP A 102 -1.20 -15.85 1.75
C TRP A 102 -1.89 -16.84 0.77
N THR A 103 -2.03 -18.11 1.17
CA THR A 103 -2.69 -19.13 0.37
C THR A 103 -4.20 -18.90 0.36
N THR A 104 -4.73 -18.62 -0.84
CA THR A 104 -6.16 -18.58 -1.18
C THR A 104 -6.86 -19.89 -0.83
#